data_AF-A0A957ZUR8-F1
#
_entry.id   AF-A0A957ZUR8-F1
#
_cell.length_a   1.000
_cell.length_b   1.000
_cell.length_c   1.000
_cell.angle_alpha   90.00
_cell.angle_beta   90.00
_cell.angle_gamma   90.00
#
_symmetry.space_group_name_H-M   'P 1'
#
loop_
_entity.id
_entity.type
_entity.pdbx_description
1 polymer ?
#
loop_
_entity_poly.entity_id
_entity_poly.type
_entity_poly.pdbx_seq_one_letter_code
_entity_poly.pdbx_strand_id
1 'polypeptide(L)'
;AAGKYAGEMCQGVMLHVTNRKTLRPVSFGLTLLTTIAALQPDEFAWLPYPTAARGPGYGHFDALVGRTDIRTAIDAGGIDAGVIRRWTACPDWRNAVTPHLLYA
;
A
#
# COMPACT_ATOMS: atom_id res chain seq x y z
N ALA A 1 9.61 -15.52 -19.71
CA ALA A 1 9.61 -14.37 -18.77
C ALA A 1 8.33 -14.46 -17.94
N ALA A 2 8.39 -14.25 -16.62
CA ALA A 2 7.24 -14.43 -15.74
C ALA A 2 6.73 -13.08 -15.21
N GLY A 3 5.41 -12.84 -15.27
CA GLY A 3 4.75 -11.64 -14.75
C GLY A 3 3.42 -11.36 -15.45
N LYS A 4 2.54 -10.54 -14.84
CA LYS A 4 1.20 -10.20 -15.38
C LYS A 4 1.26 -9.61 -16.79
N TYR A 5 2.29 -8.81 -17.08
CA TYR A 5 2.45 -8.04 -18.32
C TYR A 5 3.68 -8.49 -19.13
N ALA A 6 3.98 -9.80 -19.13
CA ALA A 6 5.17 -10.32 -19.77
C ALA A 6 5.11 -10.12 -21.31
N GLY A 7 6.11 -9.42 -21.86
CA GLY A 7 6.18 -9.10 -23.29
C GLY A 7 5.47 -7.81 -23.68
N GLU A 8 4.89 -7.09 -22.72
CA GLU A 8 4.18 -5.83 -22.95
C GLU A 8 5.02 -4.62 -22.56
N MET A 9 4.89 -3.53 -23.33
CA MET A 9 5.50 -2.24 -22.96
C MET A 9 4.67 -1.59 -21.85
N CYS A 10 5.18 -1.63 -20.62
CA CYS A 10 4.53 -1.02 -19.48
C CYS A 10 4.93 0.46 -19.32
N GLN A 11 3.94 1.34 -19.16
CA GLN A 11 4.19 2.71 -18.69
C GLN A 11 4.17 2.75 -17.16
N GLY A 12 4.94 3.67 -16.58
CA GLY A 12 5.04 3.76 -15.13
C GLY A 12 5.69 5.05 -14.66
N VAL A 13 5.74 5.20 -13.34
CA VAL A 13 6.37 6.31 -12.65
C VAL A 13 7.52 5.79 -11.80
N MET A 14 8.61 6.54 -11.73
CA MET A 14 9.74 6.25 -10.85
C MET A 14 9.73 7.21 -9.66
N LEU A 15 9.71 6.68 -8.44
CA LEU A 15 9.87 7.49 -7.24
C LEU A 15 11.34 7.84 -7.04
N HIS A 16 11.68 9.13 -7.19
CA HIS A 16 12.98 9.65 -6.78
C HIS A 16 12.87 10.33 -5.40
N VAL A 17 13.54 9.77 -4.40
CA VAL A 17 13.50 10.31 -3.02
C VAL A 17 14.55 11.38 -2.85
N THR A 18 14.13 12.65 -2.82
CA THR A 18 15.03 13.80 -2.65
C THR A 18 15.36 14.09 -1.18
N ASN A 19 14.47 13.74 -0.25
CA ASN A 19 14.71 13.83 1.19
C ASN A 19 14.09 12.64 1.93
N ARG A 20 14.94 11.72 2.40
CA ARG A 20 14.50 10.51 3.10
C ARG A 20 13.84 10.77 4.46
N LYS A 21 14.11 11.92 5.10
CA LYS A 21 13.55 12.24 6.42
C LYS A 21 12.09 12.69 6.36
N THR A 22 11.63 13.15 5.19
CA THR A 22 10.26 13.63 5.00
C THR A 22 9.37 12.59 4.33
N LEU A 23 9.95 11.64 3.60
CA LEU A 23 9.18 10.56 2.98
C LEU A 23 8.48 9.70 4.04
N ARG A 24 7.18 9.49 3.85
CA ARG A 24 6.38 8.50 4.58
C ARG A 24 6.03 7.36 3.61
N PRO A 25 6.82 6.28 3.53
CA PRO A 25 6.72 5.31 2.44
C PRO A 25 5.35 4.64 2.32
N VAL A 26 4.76 4.22 3.45
CA VAL A 26 3.44 3.57 3.47
C VAL A 26 2.33 4.55 3.06
N SER A 27 2.39 5.79 3.56
CA SER A 27 1.45 6.85 3.15
C SER A 27 1.56 7.13 1.66
N PHE A 28 2.78 7.22 1.12
CA PHE A 28 3.01 7.41 -0.31
C PHE A 28 2.45 6.25 -1.14
N GLY A 29 2.71 5.01 -0.73
CA GLY A 29 2.21 3.82 -1.42
C GLY A 29 0.68 3.76 -1.46
N LEU A 30 0.02 4.06 -0.34
CA LEU A 30 -1.44 4.15 -0.28
C LEU A 30 -1.98 5.29 -1.15
N THR A 31 -1.32 6.45 -1.15
CA THR A 31 -1.69 7.56 -2.05
C THR A 31 -1.59 7.13 -3.51
N LEU A 32 -0.47 6.55 -3.92
CA LEU A 32 -0.28 6.07 -5.29
C LEU A 32 -1.35 5.05 -5.68
N LEU A 33 -1.63 4.08 -4.80
CA LEU A 33 -2.65 3.06 -5.01
C LEU A 33 -4.04 3.66 -5.15
N THR A 34 -4.44 4.56 -4.26
CA THR A 34 -5.75 5.24 -4.31
C THR A 34 -5.89 6.09 -5.57
N THR A 35 -4.81 6.75 -5.99
CA THR A 35 -4.79 7.54 -7.23
C THR A 35 -4.94 6.65 -8.46
N ILE A 36 -4.25 5.51 -8.52
CA ILE A 36 -4.38 4.54 -9.62
C ILE A 36 -5.82 4.00 -9.68
N ALA A 37 -6.38 3.58 -8.54
CA ALA A 37 -7.76 3.08 -8.47
C ALA A 37 -8.78 4.14 -8.94
N ALA A 38 -8.57 5.41 -8.59
CA ALA A 38 -9.45 6.50 -9.01
C ALA A 38 -9.28 6.90 -10.49
N LEU A 39 -8.06 6.82 -11.04
CA LEU A 39 -7.78 7.18 -12.44
C LEU A 39 -8.11 6.08 -13.44
N GLN A 40 -8.11 4.82 -13.01
CA GLN A 40 -8.29 3.64 -13.87
C GLN A 40 -9.36 2.69 -13.30
N PRO A 41 -10.58 3.15 -13.00
CA PRO A 41 -11.59 2.34 -12.31
C PRO A 41 -12.01 1.08 -13.10
N ASP A 42 -11.97 1.13 -14.44
CA ASP A 42 -12.37 0.00 -15.30
C ASP A 42 -11.27 -1.09 -15.40
N GLU A 43 -10.01 -0.73 -15.18
CA GLU A 43 -8.87 -1.65 -15.29
C GLU A 43 -8.31 -2.12 -13.94
N PHE A 44 -8.54 -1.33 -12.89
CA PHE A 44 -8.05 -1.63 -11.55
C PHE A 44 -8.73 -2.88 -10.98
N ALA A 45 -7.94 -3.85 -10.53
CA ALA A 45 -8.44 -5.07 -9.94
C ALA A 45 -7.54 -5.59 -8.81
N TRP A 46 -8.16 -6.03 -7.71
CA TRP A 46 -7.50 -6.76 -6.64
C TRP A 46 -7.23 -8.21 -7.08
N LEU A 47 -6.08 -8.44 -7.71
CA LEU A 47 -5.73 -9.76 -8.23
C LEU A 47 -5.29 -10.73 -7.14
N PRO A 48 -5.55 -12.04 -7.31
CA PRO A 48 -4.93 -13.06 -6.48
C PRO A 48 -3.41 -13.03 -6.64
N TYR A 49 -2.70 -13.23 -5.53
CA TYR A 49 -1.25 -13.43 -5.52
C TYR A 49 -0.92 -14.79 -4.88
N PRO A 50 -0.97 -15.88 -5.67
CA PRO A 50 -0.70 -17.23 -5.18
C PRO A 50 0.73 -17.31 -4.63
N THR A 51 0.88 -17.80 -3.41
CA THR A 51 2.18 -18.05 -2.79
C THR A 51 2.19 -19.43 -2.16
N ALA A 52 3.37 -20.01 -1.91
CA ALA A 52 3.49 -21.30 -1.24
C ALA A 52 2.79 -21.33 0.14
N ALA A 53 2.78 -20.19 0.85
CA ALA A 53 2.13 -20.03 2.16
C ALA A 53 0.63 -19.71 2.06
N ARG A 54 0.12 -19.33 0.89
CA ARG A 54 -1.26 -18.86 0.71
C ARG A 54 -1.77 -19.27 -0.66
N GLY A 55 -2.32 -20.49 -0.72
CA GLY A 55 -2.70 -21.21 -1.94
C GLY A 55 -3.40 -20.35 -2.99
N PRO A 56 -4.70 -20.00 -2.83
CA PRO A 56 -5.43 -19.25 -3.86
C PRO A 56 -5.05 -17.75 -3.92
N GLY A 57 -4.24 -17.24 -2.98
CA GLY A 57 -3.66 -15.90 -3.08
C GLY A 57 -4.60 -14.70 -2.90
N TYR A 58 -5.88 -14.90 -2.62
CA TYR A 58 -6.81 -13.80 -2.33
C TYR A 58 -6.53 -13.14 -0.98
N GLY A 59 -6.99 -11.90 -0.81
CA GLY A 59 -6.83 -11.20 0.47
C GLY A 59 -5.39 -10.74 0.74
N HIS A 60 -4.50 -10.77 -0.26
CA HIS A 60 -3.08 -10.48 -0.06
C HIS A 60 -2.84 -9.03 0.36
N PHE A 61 -3.54 -8.07 -0.27
CA PHE A 61 -3.48 -6.67 0.12
C PHE A 61 -3.86 -6.45 1.60
N ASP A 62 -4.96 -7.05 2.06
CA ASP A 62 -5.45 -6.87 3.43
C ASP A 62 -4.46 -7.41 4.46
N ALA A 63 -3.78 -8.51 4.12
CA ALA A 63 -2.73 -9.08 4.96
C ALA A 63 -1.46 -8.21 4.98
N LEU A 64 -1.08 -7.61 3.85
CA LEU A 64 0.07 -6.70 3.78
C LEU A 64 -0.18 -5.39 4.53
N VAL A 65 -1.36 -4.81 4.38
CA VAL A 65 -1.72 -3.54 5.04
C VAL A 65 -2.16 -3.75 6.50
N GLY A 66 -2.46 -5.00 6.89
CA GLY A 66 -2.84 -5.39 8.25
C GLY A 66 -4.26 -4.98 8.65
N ARG A 67 -5.08 -4.58 7.69
CA ARG A 67 -6.45 -4.06 7.90
C ARG A 67 -7.36 -4.47 6.76
N THR A 68 -8.58 -4.90 7.10
CA THR A 68 -9.59 -5.34 6.12
C THR A 68 -10.46 -4.21 5.60
N ASP A 69 -10.57 -3.10 6.32
CA ASP A 69 -11.46 -1.98 5.97
C ASP A 69 -10.87 -1.02 4.92
N ILE A 70 -9.54 -0.99 4.76
CA ILE A 70 -8.86 -0.09 3.82
C ILE A 70 -9.25 -0.42 2.37
N ARG A 71 -9.29 -1.70 2.01
CA ARG A 71 -9.68 -2.11 0.65
C ARG A 71 -11.07 -1.61 0.31
N THR A 72 -12.04 -1.90 1.16
CA THR A 72 -13.44 -1.50 0.97
C THR A 72 -13.58 0.02 0.87
N ALA A 73 -12.80 0.77 1.65
CA ALA A 73 -12.78 2.22 1.56
C ALA A 73 -12.21 2.72 0.22
N ILE A 74 -11.14 2.09 -0.29
CA ILE A 74 -10.59 2.42 -1.62
C ILE A 74 -11.62 2.13 -2.72
N ASP A 75 -12.30 0.98 -2.66
CA ASP A 75 -13.34 0.61 -3.62
C ASP A 75 -14.53 1.59 -3.61
N ALA A 76 -14.87 2.14 -2.44
CA ALA A 76 -15.89 3.17 -2.30
C ALA A 76 -15.48 4.56 -2.84
N GLY A 77 -14.18 4.79 -3.05
CA GLY A 77 -13.63 6.05 -3.53
C GLY A 77 -13.60 7.17 -2.47
N GLY A 78 -13.29 8.39 -2.91
CA GLY A 78 -13.29 9.58 -2.04
C GLY A 78 -12.16 9.63 -1.01
N ILE A 79 -11.06 8.91 -1.25
CA ILE A 79 -9.93 8.85 -0.33
C ILE A 79 -9.03 10.08 -0.51
N ASP A 80 -8.97 10.92 0.52
CA ASP A 80 -8.07 12.07 0.57
C ASP A 80 -6.80 11.80 1.40
N ALA A 81 -5.87 12.76 1.37
CA ALA A 81 -4.63 12.69 2.15
C ALA A 81 -4.87 12.63 3.67
N GLY A 82 -5.98 13.16 4.17
CA GLY A 82 -6.36 13.12 5.58
C GLY A 82 -6.75 11.72 6.04
N VAL A 83 -7.51 10.99 5.22
CA VAL A 83 -7.86 9.58 5.45
C VAL A 83 -6.60 8.72 5.50
N ILE A 84 -5.71 8.85 4.50
CA ILE A 84 -4.47 8.09 4.43
C ILE A 84 -3.56 8.40 5.62
N ARG A 85 -3.48 9.68 6.03
CA ARG A 85 -2.73 10.09 7.22
C ARG A 85 -3.27 9.41 8.49
N ARG A 86 -4.59 9.26 8.64
CA ARG A 86 -5.20 8.56 9.78
C ARG A 86 -4.89 7.07 9.75
N TRP A 87 -4.98 6.41 8.59
CA TRP A 87 -4.65 4.99 8.46
C TRP A 87 -3.19 4.67 8.79
N THR A 88 -2.28 5.61 8.53
CA THR A 88 -0.84 5.44 8.72
C THR A 88 -0.28 6.16 9.94
N ALA A 89 -1.17 6.62 10.84
CA ALA A 89 -0.77 7.22 12.10
C ALA A 89 -0.45 6.11 13.11
N CYS A 90 0.71 6.21 13.76
CA CYS A 90 1.12 5.30 14.83
C CYS A 90 1.54 6.12 16.07
N PRO A 91 0.62 6.89 16.68
CA PRO A 91 0.97 7.85 17.73
C PRO A 91 1.62 7.18 18.95
N ASP A 92 1.12 6.02 19.36
CA ASP A 92 1.59 5.34 20.58
C ASP A 92 2.74 4.36 20.33
N TRP A 93 3.02 4.03 19.07
CA TRP A 93 3.99 3.01 18.72
C TRP A 93 5.39 3.32 19.26
N ARG A 94 5.82 4.59 19.15
CA ARG A 94 7.13 5.02 19.67
C ARG A 94 7.25 4.73 21.17
N ASN A 95 6.23 5.07 21.94
CA ASN A 95 6.24 4.83 23.39
C ASN A 95 6.21 3.34 23.70
N ALA A 96 5.41 2.57 22.95
CA ALA A 96 5.32 1.12 23.11
C ALA A 96 6.65 0.41 22.86
N VAL A 97 7.46 0.85 21.88
CA VAL A 97 8.74 0.20 21.58
C VAL A 97 9.91 0.70 22.43
N THR A 98 9.79 1.88 23.05
CA THR A 98 10.90 2.52 23.79
C THR A 98 11.54 1.61 24.85
N PRO A 99 10.79 0.87 25.69
CA PRO A 99 11.38 -0.03 26.70
C PRO A 99 12.19 -1.19 26.11
N HIS A 100 12.04 -1.46 24.81
CA HIS A 100 12.64 -2.60 24.11
C HIS A 100 13.78 -2.19 23.17
N LEU A 101 14.11 -0.90 23.08
CA LEU A 101 15.18 -0.42 22.21
C LEU A 101 16.55 -0.76 22.81
N LEU A 102 17.40 -1.42 22.02
CA LEU A 102 18.79 -1.71 22.38
C LEU A 102 19.77 -0.61 21.96
N TYR A 103 19.32 0.32 21.11
CA TYR A 103 20.11 1.43 20.58
C TYR A 103 19.25 2.70 20.57
N ALA A 104 19.90 3.83 20.86
CA ALA A 104 19.29 5.16 20.84
C ALA A 104 19.21 5.75 19.42
#